data_AF-A0A1F7X837-F1
#
_entry.id   AF-A0A1F7X837-F1
#
_cell.length_a   1.000
_cell.length_b   1.000
_cell.length_c   1.000
_cell.angle_alpha   90.00
_cell.angle_beta   90.00
_cell.angle_gamma   90.00
#
_symmetry.space_group_name_H-M   'P 1'
#
loop_
_entity.id
_entity.type
_entity.pdbx_description
1 polymer ?
#
loop_
_entity_poly.entity_id
_entity_poly.type
_entity_poly.pdbx_seq_one_letter_code
_entity_poly.pdbx_strand_id
1 'polypeptide(L)'
;MPKYKEYIDKMLAENKIVFDEFEKVHNEYALNPENLQATFNREGIKILEIIKEYENRLCSNTERGMYNKYSATLAEKFQNEVRKRFPMIDYVGIKVVTTKTNQGFDFNIKKIKLI
;
A
#
# COMPACT_ATOMS: atom_id res chain seq x y z
N MET A 1 -19.21 -3.36 -17.49
CA MET A 1 -17.84 -2.90 -17.17
C MET A 1 -17.02 -4.09 -16.69
N PRO A 2 -15.68 -4.05 -16.62
CA PRO A 2 -14.93 -5.12 -15.96
C PRO A 2 -15.34 -5.23 -14.49
N LYS A 3 -15.53 -6.45 -13.98
CA LYS A 3 -16.02 -6.70 -12.60
C LYS A 3 -15.21 -5.99 -11.52
N TYR A 4 -13.89 -5.82 -11.72
CA TYR A 4 -13.05 -5.08 -10.78
C TYR A 4 -13.40 -3.58 -10.70
N LYS A 5 -13.83 -2.95 -11.80
CA LYS A 5 -14.23 -1.54 -11.78
C LYS A 5 -15.50 -1.33 -10.96
N GLU A 6 -16.48 -2.23 -11.10
CA GLU A 6 -17.72 -2.17 -10.30
C GLU A 6 -17.44 -2.32 -8.80
N TYR A 7 -16.45 -3.15 -8.43
CA TYR A 7 -16.03 -3.28 -7.03
C TYR A 7 -15.29 -2.04 -6.52
N ILE A 8 -14.48 -1.39 -7.35
CA ILE A 8 -13.84 -0.11 -7.02
C ILE A 8 -14.90 0.97 -6.83
N ASP A 9 -15.86 1.09 -7.74
CA ASP A 9 -16.92 2.09 -7.66
C ASP A 9 -17.78 1.89 -6.42
N LYS A 10 -18.12 0.63 -6.09
CA LYS A 10 -18.82 0.29 -4.85
C LYS A 10 -18.00 0.62 -3.61
N MET A 11 -16.71 0.26 -3.60
CA MET A 11 -15.80 0.58 -2.50
C MET A 11 -15.76 2.09 -2.25
N LEU A 12 -15.63 2.89 -3.30
CA LEU A 12 -15.59 4.35 -3.21
C LEU A 12 -16.95 4.94 -2.80
N ALA A 13 -18.05 4.41 -3.32
CA ALA A 13 -19.39 4.90 -2.99
C ALA A 13 -19.78 4.60 -1.53
N GLU A 14 -19.52 3.38 -1.07
CA GLU A 14 -19.86 2.93 0.29
C GLU A 14 -18.94 3.56 1.35
N ASN A 15 -17.68 3.83 1.01
CA ASN A 15 -16.69 4.39 1.93
C ASN A 15 -16.33 5.84 1.61
N LYS A 16 -17.20 6.55 0.89
CA LYS A 16 -16.92 7.90 0.37
C LYS A 16 -16.40 8.85 1.44
N ILE A 17 -17.01 8.84 2.63
CA ILE A 17 -16.62 9.72 3.74
C ILE A 17 -15.16 9.45 4.16
N VAL A 18 -14.78 8.18 4.32
CA VAL A 18 -13.44 7.79 4.75
C VAL A 18 -12.40 8.15 3.69
N PHE A 19 -12.74 7.93 2.41
CA PHE A 19 -11.87 8.28 1.30
C PHE A 19 -11.72 9.81 1.13
N ASP A 20 -12.79 10.58 1.29
CA ASP A 20 -12.75 12.05 1.24
C ASP A 20 -11.92 12.63 2.40
N GLU A 21 -12.03 12.04 3.60
CA GLU A 21 -11.20 12.42 4.76
C GLU A 21 -9.72 12.11 4.51
N PHE A 22 -9.43 10.93 3.97
CA PHE A 22 -8.06 10.54 3.62
C PHE A 22 -7.48 11.41 2.50
N GLU A 23 -8.27 11.83 1.50
CA GLU A 23 -7.80 12.71 0.42
C GLU A 23 -7.30 14.05 0.96
N LYS A 24 -7.94 14.59 2.01
CA LYS A 24 -7.46 15.80 2.71
C LYS A 24 -6.11 15.56 3.37
N VAL A 25 -5.99 14.49 4.17
CA VAL A 25 -4.75 14.13 4.85
C VAL A 25 -3.63 13.84 3.85
N HIS A 26 -3.94 13.20 2.72
CA HIS A 26 -3.00 12.94 1.64
C HIS A 26 -2.47 14.24 1.01
N ASN A 27 -3.36 15.19 0.72
CA ASN A 27 -2.97 16.48 0.16
C ASN A 27 -2.09 17.28 1.13
N GLU A 28 -2.39 17.23 2.43
CA GLU A 28 -1.56 17.86 3.46
C GLU A 28 -0.21 17.13 3.63
N TYR A 29 -0.21 15.79 3.58
CA TYR A 29 1.00 14.97 3.64
C TYR A 29 1.93 15.23 2.46
N ALA A 30 1.39 15.48 1.26
CA ALA A 30 2.18 15.86 0.09
C ALA A 30 2.94 17.19 0.28
N LEU A 31 2.47 18.06 1.17
CA LEU A 31 3.11 19.33 1.51
C LEU A 31 4.07 19.21 2.71
N ASN A 32 3.70 18.43 3.73
CA ASN A 32 4.46 18.30 4.99
C ASN A 32 4.57 16.83 5.47
N PRO A 33 5.33 15.96 4.77
CA PRO A 33 5.35 14.53 5.05
C PRO A 33 5.95 14.21 6.42
N GLU A 34 6.97 14.93 6.88
CA GLU A 34 7.67 14.63 8.15
C GLU A 34 6.77 14.73 9.39
N ASN A 35 5.90 15.74 9.44
CA ASN A 35 5.03 15.97 10.61
C ASN A 35 3.74 15.15 10.54
N LEU A 36 3.28 14.82 9.33
CA LEU A 36 1.99 14.16 9.12
C LEU A 36 2.10 12.64 8.93
N GLN A 37 3.30 12.07 8.91
CA GLN A 37 3.49 10.64 8.67
C GLN A 37 2.73 9.75 9.67
N ALA A 38 2.68 10.11 10.96
CA ALA A 38 1.93 9.33 11.94
C ALA A 38 0.42 9.31 11.64
N THR A 39 -0.15 10.46 11.31
CA THR A 39 -1.57 10.62 10.97
C THR A 39 -1.88 9.96 9.62
N PHE A 40 -1.06 10.20 8.60
CA PHE A 40 -1.17 9.60 7.28
C PHE A 40 -1.13 8.07 7.36
N ASN A 41 -0.22 7.51 8.14
CA ASN A 41 -0.16 6.06 8.36
C ASN A 41 -1.40 5.54 9.07
N ARG A 42 -1.86 6.22 10.13
CA ARG A 42 -3.05 5.79 10.89
C ARG A 42 -4.31 5.77 10.03
N GLU A 43 -4.56 6.84 9.28
CA GLU A 43 -5.74 6.92 8.40
C GLU A 43 -5.58 6.02 7.17
N GLY A 44 -4.37 5.95 6.61
CA GLY A 44 -4.09 5.09 5.48
C GLY A 44 -4.25 3.59 5.78
N ILE A 45 -3.97 3.14 7.01
CA ILE A 45 -4.20 1.74 7.40
C ILE A 45 -5.68 1.36 7.22
N LYS A 46 -6.60 2.25 7.60
CA LYS A 46 -8.04 2.02 7.42
C LYS A 46 -8.40 1.90 5.94
N ILE A 47 -7.81 2.74 5.09
CA ILE A 47 -8.00 2.69 3.64
C ILE A 47 -7.47 1.37 3.06
N LEU A 48 -6.28 0.93 3.49
CA LEU A 48 -5.70 -0.35 3.06
C LEU A 48 -6.56 -1.54 3.49
N GLU A 49 -7.13 -1.52 4.70
CA GLU A 49 -8.04 -2.56 5.18
C GLU A 49 -9.30 -2.64 4.30
N ILE A 50 -9.91 -1.50 3.96
CA ILE A 50 -11.06 -1.44 3.05
C ILE A 50 -10.68 -1.99 1.67
N ILE A 51 -9.57 -1.52 1.08
CA ILE A 51 -9.10 -2.00 -0.23
C ILE A 51 -8.91 -3.52 -0.22
N LYS A 52 -8.24 -4.04 0.81
CA LYS A 52 -7.98 -5.47 0.97
C LYS A 52 -9.27 -6.27 1.13
N GLU A 53 -10.27 -5.74 1.84
CA GLU A 53 -11.55 -6.40 1.98
C GLU A 53 -12.30 -6.51 0.64
N TYR A 54 -12.34 -5.44 -0.17
CA TYR A 54 -12.98 -5.49 -1.47
C TYR A 54 -12.21 -6.33 -2.48
N GLU A 55 -10.88 -6.31 -2.44
CA GLU A 55 -10.02 -7.21 -3.21
C GLU A 55 -10.30 -8.67 -2.85
N ASN A 56 -10.37 -9.00 -1.55
CA ASN A 56 -10.72 -10.34 -1.08
C ASN A 56 -12.13 -10.73 -1.54
N ARG A 57 -13.12 -9.85 -1.46
CA ARG A 57 -14.49 -10.13 -1.94
C ARG A 57 -14.53 -10.37 -3.46
N LEU A 58 -13.74 -9.62 -4.21
CA LEU A 58 -13.59 -9.78 -5.65
C LEU A 58 -12.97 -11.14 -6.00
N CYS A 59 -11.89 -11.52 -5.30
CA CYS A 59 -11.15 -12.76 -5.52
C CYS A 59 -11.84 -14.00 -4.94
N SER A 60 -12.58 -13.88 -3.82
CA SER A 60 -13.30 -14.98 -3.16
C SER A 60 -14.37 -15.62 -4.05
N ASN A 61 -14.93 -14.84 -4.97
CA ASN A 61 -15.89 -15.37 -5.95
C ASN A 61 -15.22 -16.22 -7.05
N THR A 62 -13.90 -16.10 -7.21
CA THR A 62 -13.10 -16.82 -8.22
C THR A 62 -12.27 -17.97 -7.64
N GLU A 63 -11.97 -17.95 -6.33
CA GLU A 63 -11.24 -19.02 -5.62
C GLU A 63 -12.10 -20.26 -5.31
N ARG A 64 -13.43 -20.19 -5.43
CA ARG A 64 -14.30 -21.37 -5.31
C ARG A 64 -14.11 -22.41 -6.44
N GLY A 65 -13.22 -22.18 -7.40
CA GLY A 65 -12.85 -23.12 -8.46
C GLY A 65 -11.34 -23.18 -8.71
N MET A 66 -10.90 -24.06 -9.62
CA MET A 66 -9.49 -24.30 -10.01
C MET A 66 -8.73 -23.08 -10.62
N TYR A 67 -9.23 -21.86 -10.47
CA TYR A 67 -8.81 -20.66 -11.22
C TYR A 67 -7.92 -19.68 -10.42
N ASN A 68 -6.98 -20.18 -9.60
CA ASN A 68 -6.05 -19.34 -8.82
C ASN A 68 -5.22 -18.35 -9.67
N LYS A 69 -4.97 -18.65 -10.95
CA LYS A 69 -4.26 -17.71 -11.85
C LYS A 69 -5.13 -16.52 -12.26
N TYR A 70 -6.45 -16.69 -12.30
CA TYR A 70 -7.39 -15.64 -12.71
C TYR A 70 -7.61 -14.62 -11.60
N SER A 71 -7.66 -15.07 -10.33
CA SER A 71 -7.76 -14.16 -9.17
C SER A 71 -6.51 -13.28 -9.04
N ALA A 72 -5.31 -13.82 -9.27
CA ALA A 72 -4.07 -13.05 -9.23
C ALA A 72 -4.03 -11.89 -10.24
N THR A 73 -4.39 -12.14 -11.51
CA THR A 73 -4.44 -11.07 -12.53
C THR A 73 -5.54 -10.05 -12.24
N LEU A 74 -6.64 -10.46 -11.59
CA LEU A 74 -7.74 -9.57 -11.24
C LEU A 74 -7.37 -8.66 -10.06
N ALA A 75 -6.72 -9.21 -9.04
CA ALA A 75 -6.13 -8.49 -7.93
C ALA A 75 -5.12 -7.44 -8.42
N GLU A 76 -4.20 -7.81 -9.31
CA GLU A 76 -3.22 -6.88 -9.88
C GLU A 76 -3.88 -5.71 -10.62
N LYS A 77 -4.91 -6.00 -11.44
CA LYS A 77 -5.69 -4.95 -12.14
C LYS A 77 -6.43 -4.04 -11.17
N PHE A 78 -7.00 -4.60 -10.11
CA PHE A 78 -7.68 -3.84 -9.06
C PHE A 78 -6.71 -2.90 -8.36
N GLN A 79 -5.57 -3.42 -7.87
CA GLN A 79 -4.53 -2.64 -7.21
C GLN A 79 -3.95 -1.55 -8.12
N ASN A 80 -3.74 -1.83 -9.41
CA ASN A 80 -3.24 -0.84 -10.35
C ASN A 80 -4.21 0.32 -10.57
N GLU A 81 -5.51 0.08 -10.59
CA GLU A 81 -6.50 1.17 -10.64
C GLU A 81 -6.57 1.96 -9.34
N VAL A 82 -6.46 1.30 -8.18
CA VAL A 82 -6.38 1.97 -6.89
C VAL A 82 -5.16 2.90 -6.81
N ARG A 83 -3.98 2.44 -7.26
CA ARG A 83 -2.76 3.27 -7.33
C ARG A 83 -2.89 4.48 -8.25
N LYS A 84 -3.63 4.36 -9.36
CA LYS A 84 -3.90 5.51 -10.24
C LYS A 84 -4.70 6.59 -9.51
N ARG A 85 -5.61 6.20 -8.62
CA ARG A 85 -6.43 7.16 -7.84
C ARG A 85 -5.69 7.68 -6.60
N PHE A 86 -4.87 6.84 -5.98
CA PHE A 86 -4.11 7.15 -4.77
C PHE A 86 -2.61 6.80 -4.97
N PRO A 87 -1.82 7.68 -5.59
CA PRO A 87 -0.43 7.39 -5.96
C PRO A 87 0.49 7.08 -4.77
N MET A 88 0.17 7.61 -3.58
CA MET A 88 0.97 7.40 -2.36
C MET A 88 0.43 6.28 -1.45
N ILE A 89 -0.54 5.48 -1.90
CA ILE A 89 -1.15 4.46 -1.04
C ILE A 89 -0.15 3.41 -0.55
N ASP A 90 0.85 3.06 -1.37
CA ASP A 90 1.90 2.09 -1.01
C ASP A 90 2.88 2.64 0.05
N TYR A 91 2.88 3.96 0.31
CA TYR A 91 3.72 4.58 1.35
C TYR A 91 3.11 4.49 2.74
N VAL A 92 1.83 4.14 2.83
CA VAL A 92 1.13 3.94 4.10
C VAL A 92 1.77 2.79 4.86
N GLY A 93 2.19 3.05 6.10
CA GLY A 93 2.76 2.04 6.98
C GLY A 93 4.24 1.77 6.75
N ILE A 94 4.90 2.46 5.81
CA ILE A 94 6.36 2.45 5.71
C ILE A 94 6.91 3.15 6.95
N LYS A 95 7.41 2.36 7.91
CA LYS A 95 8.24 2.87 8.99
C LYS A 95 9.62 3.13 8.41
N VAL A 96 9.93 4.40 8.12
CA VAL A 96 11.32 4.79 7.83
C VAL A 96 12.09 4.62 9.14
N VAL A 97 12.67 3.44 9.34
CA VAL A 97 13.69 3.27 10.36
C VAL A 97 14.90 4.04 9.84
N THR A 98 15.00 5.32 10.19
CA THR A 98 16.28 6.03 10.12
C THR A 98 17.18 5.35 11.12
N THR A 99 17.85 4.28 10.70
CA THR A 99 19.04 3.81 11.37
C THR A 99 20.03 4.97 11.26
N LYS A 100 20.12 5.78 12.31
CA LYS A 100 21.33 6.54 12.57
C LYS A 100 22.43 5.49 12.75
N THR A 101 23.06 5.08 11.66
CA THR A 101 24.26 4.26 11.65
C THR A 101 25.40 5.11 12.20
N ASN A 102 25.41 5.32 13.52
CA ASN A 102 26.65 5.54 14.28
C ASN A 102 27.38 4.19 14.41
N GLN A 103 27.59 3.50 13.29
CA GLN A 103 28.43 2.31 13.24
C GLN A 103 29.61 2.67 12.36
N GLY A 104 30.69 3.12 13.03
CA GLY A 104 32.02 3.06 12.47
C GLY A 104 32.32 1.61 12.16
N PHE A 105 32.10 1.21 10.90
CA PHE A 105 32.60 -0.05 10.38
C PHE A 105 34.09 0.14 10.12
N ASP A 106 34.91 -0.08 11.16
CA ASP A 106 36.34 -0.34 11.00
C ASP A 106 36.51 -1.67 10.26
N PHE A 107 36.51 -1.61 8.92
CA PHE A 107 36.90 -2.74 8.09
C PHE A 107 38.40 -2.99 8.25
N ASN A 108 38.78 -3.78 9.26
CA ASN A 108 40.14 -4.31 9.38
C ASN A 108 40.31 -5.50 8.41
N ILE A 109 40.69 -5.19 7.16
CA ILE A 109 41.12 -6.21 6.20
C ILE A 109 42.43 -6.82 6.69
N LYS A 110 42.37 -7.99 7.32
CA LYS A 110 43.57 -8.78 7.61
C LYS A 110 44.11 -9.36 6.30
N LYS A 111 45.24 -8.82 5.83
CA LYS A 111 45.98 -9.35 4.68
C LYS A 111 46.41 -10.79 4.96
N ILE A 112 45.90 -11.74 4.17
CA ILE A 112 46.37 -13.13 4.17
C ILE A 112 47.69 -13.17 3.39
N LYS A 113 48.78 -13.64 4.02
CA LYS A 113 50.00 -14.02 3.30
C LYS A 113 49.77 -15.40 2.70
N LEU A 114 49.80 -15.52 1.37
CA LEU A 114 50.04 -16.81 0.73
C LEU A 114 51.52 -17.18 0.94
N ILE A 115 51.73 -18.41 1.39
CA ILE A 115 53.04 -19.07 1.54
C ILE A 115 53.42 -19.70 0.21
#